data_AF-A0A174WA09-F1
#
_entry.id   AF-A0A174WA09-F1
#
_cell.length_a   1.000
_cell.length_b   1.000
_cell.length_c   1.000
_cell.angle_alpha   90.00
_cell.angle_beta   90.00
_cell.angle_gamma   90.00
#
_symmetry.space_group_name_H-M   'P 1'
#
loop_
_entity.id
_entity.type
_entity.pdbx_description
1 polymer ?
#
loop_
_entity_poly.entity_id
_entity_poly.type
_entity_poly.pdbx_seq_one_letter_code
_entity_poly.pdbx_strand_id
1 'polypeptide(L)' 'MNKNESAPIFDVASYGIVGDLYKVTPMLIEAIHNVEASR' A
#
# COMPACT_ATOMS: atom_id res chain seq x y z
N MET A 1 -2.17 -2.21 4.22
CA MET A 1 -1.01 -3.07 3.97
C MET A 1 -0.68 -3.85 5.24
N ASN A 2 -0.28 -5.11 5.13
CA ASN A 2 0.06 -5.96 6.28
C ASN A 2 1.10 -7.01 5.84
N LYS A 3 1.98 -7.47 6.75
CA LYS A 3 2.96 -8.52 6.44
C LYS A 3 2.34 -9.91 6.38
N ASN A 4 1.26 -10.15 7.12
CA ASN A 4 0.55 -11.42 7.12
C ASN A 4 -0.52 -11.41 6.04
N GLU A 5 -0.37 -12.27 5.03
CA GLU A 5 -1.32 -12.43 3.92
C GLU A 5 -2.72 -12.90 4.36
N SER A 6 -2.81 -13.59 5.49
CA SER A 6 -4.07 -14.12 6.04
C SER A 6 -4.68 -13.20 7.11
N ALA A 7 -4.29 -11.93 7.16
CA ALA A 7 -4.80 -11.00 8.16
C ALA A 7 -6.29 -10.67 7.93
N PRO A 8 -7.17 -10.72 8.96
CA PRO A 8 -8.62 -10.50 8.81
C PRO A 8 -9.02 -9.14 8.24
N ILE A 9 -8.13 -8.14 8.31
CA ILE A 9 -8.38 -6.82 7.71
C ILE A 9 -8.57 -6.90 6.18
N PHE A 10 -8.00 -7.91 5.53
CA PHE A 10 -8.13 -8.09 4.09
C PHE A 10 -9.53 -8.54 3.65
N ASP A 11 -10.32 -9.13 4.56
CA ASP A 11 -11.70 -9.56 4.26
C ASP A 11 -12.64 -8.39 4.00
N VAL A 12 -12.30 -7.20 4.51
CA VAL A 12 -13.12 -5.98 4.40
C VAL A 12 -12.45 -4.88 3.56
N ALA A 13 -11.18 -5.05 3.18
CA ALA A 13 -10.45 -4.05 2.42
C ALA A 13 -10.71 -4.20 0.91
N SER A 14 -11.17 -3.13 0.25
CA SER A 14 -11.32 -3.12 -1.22
C SER A 14 -9.99 -3.31 -1.94
N TYR A 15 -8.90 -2.83 -1.34
CA TYR A 15 -7.53 -2.99 -1.84
C TYR A 15 -6.60 -3.32 -0.68
N GLY A 16 -5.80 -4.38 -0.84
CA GLY A 16 -4.82 -4.84 0.13
C GLY A 16 -3.43 -4.97 -0.51
N ILE A 17 -2.39 -4.71 0.26
CA ILE A 17 -0.99 -4.96 -0.12
C ILE A 17 -0.38 -5.84 0.97
N VAL A 18 0.17 -7.00 0.59
CA VAL A 18 0.96 -7.83 1.49
C VAL A 18 2.41 -7.33 1.46
N GLY A 19 2.89 -6.78 2.57
CA GLY A 19 4.20 -6.15 2.64
C GLY A 19 4.46 -5.37 3.94
N ASP A 20 5.71 -4.94 4.10
CA ASP A 20 6.14 -4.12 5.25
C ASP A 20 5.63 -2.68 5.11
N LEU A 21 4.92 -2.20 6.13
CA LEU A 21 4.39 -0.84 6.21
C LEU A 21 5.45 0.23 5.94
N TYR A 22 6.64 0.09 6.54
CA TYR A 22 7.71 1.09 6.45
C TYR A 22 8.48 1.04 5.13
N LYS A 23 8.31 -0.01 4.33
CA LYS A 23 8.86 -0.09 2.97
C LYS A 23 7.84 0.36 1.93
N VAL A 24 6.61 -0.14 2.03
CA VAL A 24 5.56 0.09 1.03
C VAL A 24 5.01 1.52 1.10
N THR A 25 4.80 2.08 2.29
CA THR A 25 4.25 3.44 2.44
C THR A 25 5.08 4.52 1.73
N PRO A 26 6.42 4.64 1.93
CA PRO A 26 7.20 5.66 1.24
C PRO A 26 7.20 5.47 -0.29
N MET A 27 7.25 4.23 -0.79
CA MET A 27 7.16 3.94 -2.23
C MET A 27 5.82 4.39 -2.83
N LEU A 28 4.72 4.16 -2.10
CA LEU A 28 3.39 4.58 -2.54
C LEU A 28 3.26 6.11 -2.58
N ILE A 29 3.80 6.80 -1.58
CA ILE A 29 3.82 8.27 -1.54
C ILE A 29 4.58 8.83 -2.74
N GLU A 30 5.78 8.30 -3.02
CA GLU A 30 6.60 8.71 -4.17
C GLU A 30 5.85 8.47 -5.49
N ALA A 31 5.23 7.30 -5.67
CA ALA A 31 4.45 6.99 -6.86
C ALA A 31 3.28 7.97 -7.07
N ILE A 32 2.56 8.31 -6.00
CA ILE A 32 1.46 9.29 -6.07
C ILE A 32 1.99 10.67 -6.46
N HIS A 33 3.08 11.15 -5.85
CA HIS A 33 3.69 12.43 -6.22
C HIS A 33 4.12 12.46 -7.69
N ASN A 34 4.71 11.38 -8.20
CA ASN A 34 5.11 11.29 -9.60
C ASN A 34 3.91 11.33 -10.55
N VAL A 35 2.80 10.67 -10.18
CA VAL A 35 1.55 10.73 -10.94
C VAL A 35 0.98 12.15 -10.94
N GLU A 36 0.91 12.82 -9.79
CA GLU A 36 0.42 14.20 -9.69
C GLU A 36 1.31 15.19 -10.45
N ALA A 37 2.63 15.02 -10.40
CA ALA A 37 3.58 15.86 -11.14
C ALA A 37 3.54 15.65 -12.67
N SER A 38 3.00 14.51 -13.12
CA SER A 38 2.85 14.17 -14.54
C SER A 38 1.48 14.55 -15.11
N ARG A 39 0.60 15.14 -14.30
CA ARG A 39 -0.68 15.74 -14.74
C ARG A 39 -0.47 17.18 -15.20
#